data_AF-A0A0A2B6K5-F1
#
_entry.id   AF-A0A0A2B6K5-F1
#
_cell.length_a   1.000
_cell.length_b   1.000
_cell.length_c   1.000
_cell.angle_alpha   90.00
_cell.angle_beta   90.00
_cell.angle_gamma   90.00
#
_symmetry.space_group_name_H-M   'P 1'
#
loop_
_entity.id
_entity.type
_entity.pdbx_description
1 polymer ?
#
loop_
_entity_poly.entity_id
_entity_poly.type
_entity_poly.pdbx_seq_one_letter_code
_entity_poly.pdbx_strand_id
1 'polypeptide(L)' 'MSKIDPKLRNKLLKESQAPYKGLRRVLWIAFSGSAFLGLLIMLTRIASGTELQQNNLLIQLGACVIFPTLLIFDRNKD' A
#
# COMPACT_ATOMS: atom_id res chain seq x y z
N MET A 1 -15.01 -40.75 -3.04
CA MET A 1 -14.51 -39.46 -2.52
C MET A 1 -13.00 -39.50 -2.60
N SER A 2 -12.37 -38.74 -3.51
CA SER A 2 -10.90 -38.74 -3.63
C SER A 2 -10.29 -38.15 -2.35
N LYS A 3 -9.40 -38.90 -1.68
CA LYS A 3 -8.64 -38.42 -0.52
C LYS A 3 -7.64 -37.37 -1.01
N ILE A 4 -8.00 -36.10 -0.87
CA ILE A 4 -7.06 -34.99 -1.10
C ILE A 4 -5.87 -35.17 -0.17
N ASP A 5 -4.65 -35.09 -0.72
CA ASP A 5 -3.41 -35.14 0.03
C ASP A 5 -3.45 -34.10 1.17
N PRO A 6 -3.23 -34.49 2.44
CA PRO A 6 -3.23 -33.55 3.57
C PRO A 6 -2.29 -32.35 3.37
N LYS A 7 -1.19 -32.50 2.63
CA LYS A 7 -0.30 -31.37 2.28
C LYS A 7 -0.98 -30.37 1.35
N LEU A 8 -1.70 -30.87 0.35
CA LEU A 8 -2.45 -30.04 -0.60
C LEU A 8 -3.61 -29.32 0.10
N ARG A 9 -4.33 -30.02 0.98
CA ARG A 9 -5.40 -29.42 1.80
C ARG A 9 -4.90 -28.26 2.66
N ASN A 10 -3.77 -28.45 3.34
CA ASN A 10 -3.20 -27.40 4.20
C ASN A 10 -2.71 -26.19 3.40
N LYS A 11 -2.19 -26.40 2.19
CA LYS A 11 -1.80 -25.32 1.28
C LYS A 11 -3.02 -24.52 0.81
N LEU A 12 -4.08 -25.21 0.37
CA LEU A 12 -5.32 -24.57 -0.08
C LEU A 12 -6.01 -23.80 1.05
N LEU A 13 -6.02 -24.33 2.28
CA LEU A 13 -6.53 -23.61 3.45
C LEU A 13 -5.71 -22.36 3.78
N LYS A 14 -4.40 -22.38 3.56
CA LYS A 14 -3.54 -21.18 3.69
C LYS A 14 -3.85 -20.15 2.61
N GLU A 15 -4.02 -20.58 1.36
CA GLU A 15 -4.33 -19.68 0.24
C GLU A 15 -5.74 -19.09 0.36
N SER A 16 -6.72 -19.85 0.86
CA SER A 16 -8.10 -19.38 1.06
C SER A 16 -8.25 -18.38 2.21
N GLN A 17 -7.31 -18.33 3.16
CA GLN A 17 -7.37 -17.40 4.29
C GLN A 17 -7.06 -15.95 3.89
N ALA A 18 -6.52 -15.71 2.68
CA ALA A 18 -6.22 -14.36 2.22
C ALA A 18 -6.58 -14.16 0.73
N PRO A 19 -7.88 -14.24 0.37
CA PRO A 19 -8.35 -14.27 -1.02
C PRO A 19 -8.11 -12.96 -1.81
N TYR A 20 -7.60 -11.90 -1.18
CA TYR A 20 -7.38 -10.58 -1.79
C TYR A 20 -5.98 -10.00 -1.60
N LYS A 21 -4.96 -10.83 -1.32
CA LYS A 21 -3.58 -10.34 -1.12
C LYS A 21 -3.06 -9.53 -2.31
N GLY A 22 -3.25 -10.02 -3.53
CA GLY A 22 -2.79 -9.35 -4.75
C GLY A 22 -3.44 -7.99 -4.96
N LEU A 23 -4.77 -7.93 -4.81
CA LEU A 23 -5.53 -6.68 -4.92
C LEU A 23 -5.08 -5.65 -3.88
N ARG A 24 -4.90 -6.07 -2.63
CA ARG A 24 -4.43 -5.20 -1.55
C ARG A 24 -3.05 -4.62 -1.85
N ARG A 25 -2.12 -5.43 -2.39
CA ARG A 25 -0.77 -4.99 -2.78
C ARG A 25 -0.82 -3.94 -3.89
N VAL A 26 -1.66 -4.15 -4.91
CA VAL A 26 -1.87 -3.17 -6.00
C VAL A 26 -2.41 -1.84 -5.44
N LEU A 27 -3.38 -1.89 -4.51
CA LEU A 27 -3.89 -0.69 -3.85
C LEU A 27 -2.79 0.06 -3.08
N TRP A 28 -1.98 -0.65 -2.29
CA TRP A 28 -0.87 -0.02 -1.57
C TRP A 28 0.18 0.62 -2.49
N ILE A 29 0.48 -0.02 -3.63
CA ILE A 29 1.38 0.56 -4.64
C ILE A 29 0.76 1.82 -5.25
N ALA A 30 -0.51 1.76 -5.66
CA ALA A 30 -1.20 2.90 -6.25
C ALA A 30 -1.28 4.10 -5.29
N PHE A 31 -1.65 3.86 -4.02
CA PHE A 31 -1.70 4.90 -3.00
C PHE A 31 -0.32 5.47 -2.69
N SER A 32 0.70 4.63 -2.59
CA SER A 32 2.08 5.09 -2.39
C SER A 32 2.55 5.97 -3.54
N GLY A 33 2.36 5.53 -4.80
CA GLY A 33 2.73 6.30 -5.98
C GLY A 33 1.99 7.63 -6.06
N SER A 34 0.69 7.64 -5.76
CA SER A 34 -0.12 8.86 -5.72
C SER A 34 0.35 9.82 -4.63
N ALA A 35 0.69 9.31 -3.45
CA ALA A 35 1.22 10.13 -2.35
C ALA A 35 2.55 10.79 -2.74
N PHE A 36 3.48 10.06 -3.36
CA PHE A 36 4.74 10.66 -3.82
C PHE A 36 4.53 11.70 -4.92
N LEU A 37 3.62 11.44 -5.88
CA LEU A 37 3.30 12.39 -6.93
C LEU A 37 2.68 13.68 -6.35
N GLY A 38 1.75 13.56 -5.40
CA GLY A 38 1.13 14.69 -4.72
C GLY A 38 2.15 15.51 -3.92
N LEU A 39 3.09 14.85 -3.24
CA LEU A 39 4.18 15.53 -2.53
C LEU A 39 5.09 16.29 -3.49
N LEU A 40 5.45 15.69 -4.62
CA LEU A 40 6.25 16.35 -5.66
C LEU A 40 5.56 17.62 -6.18
N ILE A 41 4.24 17.56 -6.43
CA ILE A 41 3.45 18.72 -6.86
C ILE A 41 3.47 19.81 -5.79
N MET A 42 3.27 19.46 -4.51
CA MET A 42 3.33 20.42 -3.41
C MET A 42 4.70 21.07 -3.28
N LEU A 43 5.79 20.31 -3.40
CA LEU A 43 7.15 20.84 -3.38
C LEU A 43 7.39 21.84 -4.52
N THR A 44 6.92 21.53 -5.74
CA THR A 44 7.00 22.45 -6.88
C THR A 44 6.19 23.73 -6.63
N ARG A 45 5.02 23.64 -5.99
CA ARG A 45 4.21 24.82 -5.62
C ARG A 45 4.90 25.69 -4.59
N ILE A 46 5.53 25.09 -3.57
CA ILE A 46 6.36 25.81 -2.58
C ILE A 46 7.52 26.51 -3.28
N ALA A 47 8.24 25.81 -4.16
CA ALA A 47 9.36 26.37 -4.92
C ALA A 47 8.93 27.55 -5.83
N SER A 48 7.67 27.55 -6.27
CA SER A 48 7.07 28.61 -7.07
C SER A 48 6.52 29.78 -6.22
N GLY A 49 6.72 29.76 -4.89
CA GLY A 49 6.25 30.81 -3.97
C GLY A 49 4.75 30.76 -3.67
N THR A 50 4.08 29.64 -3.94
CA THR A 50 2.66 29.47 -3.61
C THR A 50 2.50 29.05 -2.16
N GLU A 51 1.69 29.80 -1.40
CA GLU A 51 1.28 29.43 -0.05
C GLU A 51 0.52 28.10 -0.04
N LEU A 52 0.93 27.19 0.86
CA LEU A 52 0.27 25.91 1.08
C LEU A 52 -0.29 25.84 2.49
N GLN A 53 -1.50 25.30 2.61
CA GLN A 53 -2.08 25.00 3.91
C GLN A 53 -1.24 23.91 4.61
N GLN A 54 -0.65 24.24 5.76
CA GLN A 54 0.20 23.32 6.53
C GLN A 54 -0.46 21.98 6.82
N ASN A 55 -1.78 21.97 7.07
CA ASN A 55 -2.54 20.75 7.30
C ASN A 55 -2.48 19.78 6.10
N ASN A 56 -2.54 20.32 4.88
CA ASN A 56 -2.48 19.50 3.67
C ASN A 56 -1.09 18.88 3.49
N LEU A 57 -0.04 19.63 3.82
CA LEU A 57 1.33 19.14 3.77
C LEU A 57 1.56 18.02 4.80
N LEU A 58 1.03 18.17 6.01
CA LEU A 58 1.16 17.17 7.08
C LEU A 58 0.43 15.87 6.72
N ILE A 59 -0.77 15.96 6.15
CA ILE A 59 -1.51 14.80 5.62
C ILE A 59 -0.74 14.13 4.48
N GLN A 60 -0.18 14.92 3.56
CA GLN A 60 0.57 14.39 2.42
C GLN A 60 1.83 13.63 2.87
N LEU A 61 2.59 14.19 3.82
CA LEU A 61 3.74 13.53 4.42
C LEU A 61 3.33 12.24 5.15
N GLY A 62 2.22 12.29 5.89
CA GLY A 62 1.63 11.10 6.51
C GLY A 62 1.32 10.01 5.49
N ALA A 63 0.68 10.35 4.37
CA ALA A 63 0.40 9.42 3.29
C ALA A 63 1.68 8.84 2.65
N CYS A 64 2.70 9.68 2.44
CA CYS A 64 4.01 9.25 1.92
C CYS A 64 4.77 8.29 2.84
N VAL A 65 4.47 8.26 4.13
CA VAL A 65 5.06 7.31 5.08
C VAL A 65 4.17 6.08 5.25
N ILE A 66 2.89 6.29 5.53
CA ILE A 66 1.96 5.23 5.92
C ILE A 66 1.76 4.22 4.79
N PHE A 67 1.49 4.67 3.55
CA PHE A 67 1.19 3.72 2.46
C PHE A 67 2.39 2.85 2.06
N PRO A 68 3.62 3.40 1.93
CA PRO A 68 4.81 2.56 1.72
C PRO A 68 5.10 1.62 2.88
N THR A 69 4.91 2.05 4.13
CA THR A 69 5.08 1.17 5.30
C THR A 69 4.06 0.02 5.28
N LEU A 70 2.80 0.30 4.97
CA LEU A 70 1.76 -0.73 4.82
C LEU A 70 2.08 -1.70 3.68
N LEU A 71 2.60 -1.20 2.56
CA LEU A 71 3.07 -2.05 1.47
C LEU A 71 4.17 -3.00 1.94
N ILE A 72 5.21 -2.49 2.61
CA ILE A 72 6.33 -3.31 3.09
C ILE A 72 5.84 -4.35 4.11
N PHE A 73 4.98 -3.95 5.04
CA PHE A 73 4.42 -4.86 6.05
C PHE A 73 3.57 -5.96 5.40
N ASP A 74 2.79 -5.63 4.37
CA ASP A 74 2.00 -6.61 3.63
C ASP A 74 2.88 -7.59 2.84
N ARG A 75 4.04 -7.14 2.33
CA ARG A 75 5.05 -7.99 1.67
C ARG A 75 5.72 -8.97 2.63
N ASN A 76 5.95 -8.56 3.88
CA ASN A 76 6.63 -9.36 4.89
C ASN A 76 5.71 -10.41 5.55
N LYS A 77 4.42 -10.41 5.24
CA LYS A 77 3.42 -11.41 5.68
C LYS A 77 3.27 -12.59 4.71
N ASP A 78 4.07 -12.61 3.65
CA ASP A 78 4.21 -13.75 2.72
C ASP A 78 5.19 -14.78 3.30
#